data_AF-A0A5A8AI72-F1
#
_entry.id   AF-A0A5A8AI72-F1
#
_cell.length_a   1.000
_cell.length_b   1.000
_cell.length_c   1.000
_cell.angle_alpha   90.00
_cell.angle_beta   90.00
_cell.angle_gamma   90.00
#
_symmetry.space_group_name_H-M   'P 1'
#
loop_
_entity.id
_entity.type
_entity.pdbx_description
1 polymer ?
#
loop_
_entity_poly.entity_id
_entity_poly.type
_entity_poly.pdbx_seq_one_letter_code
_entity_poly.pdbx_strand_id
1 'polypeptide(L)' 'MLIIPVKDGESIDRALKKYKRKFDKTGTVRQLRARQAFIKPSVTLRQARLKAAHKQRNLSKEEQA' A
#
# COMPACT_ATOMS: atom_id res chain seq x y z
N MET A 1 13.43 -3.94 -10.35
CA MET A 1 14.45 -3.07 -9.72
C MET A 1 13.99 -1.63 -9.79
N LEU A 2 14.09 -0.87 -8.69
CA LEU A 2 13.71 0.55 -8.68
C LEU A 2 14.93 1.40 -9.05
N ILE A 3 14.94 1.93 -10.27
CA ILE A 3 15.96 2.89 -10.72
C ILE A 3 15.45 4.29 -10.43
N ILE A 4 16.31 5.14 -9.87
CA ILE A 4 16.01 6.55 -9.57
C ILE A 4 17.15 7.40 -10.14
N PRO A 5 16.86 8.24 -11.14
CA PRO A 5 17.86 9.13 -11.68
C PRO A 5 18.17 10.24 -10.66
N VAL A 6 19.46 10.42 -10.36
CA VAL A 6 19.98 11.54 -9.57
C VAL A 6 20.64 12.50 -10.57
N LYS A 7 20.34 13.80 -10.47
CA LYS A 7 20.98 14.83 -11.31
C LYS A 7 22.19 15.44 -10.60
N ASP A 8 23.14 15.95 -11.36
CA ASP A 8 24.31 16.65 -10.81
C ASP A 8 23.86 17.91 -10.04
N GLY A 9 24.32 18.03 -8.79
CA GLY A 9 23.91 19.10 -7.86
C GLY A 9 22.70 18.77 -6.96
N GLU A 10 22.09 17.59 -7.08
CA GLU A 10 21.00 17.18 -6.20
C GLU A 10 21.53 16.68 -4.84
N SER A 11 20.96 17.14 -3.72
CA SER A 11 21.39 16.65 -2.41
C SER A 11 21.02 15.17 -2.22
N ILE A 12 21.94 14.39 -1.66
CA ILE A 12 21.78 12.95 -1.40
C ILE A 12 20.48 12.66 -0.63
N ASP A 13 20.12 13.51 0.33
CA ASP A 13 18.89 13.40 1.10
C ASP A 13 17.61 13.46 0.25
N ARG A 14 17.58 14.28 -0.80
CA ARG A 14 16.43 14.35 -1.72
C ARG A 14 16.31 13.07 -2.53
N ALA A 15 17.43 12.52 -3.00
CA ALA A 15 17.45 11.25 -3.71
C ALA A 15 16.97 10.09 -2.82
N LEU A 16 17.43 10.03 -1.56
CA LEU A 16 17.00 9.04 -0.58
C LEU A 16 15.50 9.14 -0.26
N LYS A 17 14.97 10.36 -0.08
CA LYS A 17 13.53 10.58 0.14
C LYS A 17 12.70 10.13 -1.07
N LYS A 18 13.15 10.42 -2.30
CA LYS A 18 12.50 9.93 -3.52
C LYS A 18 12.52 8.41 -3.59
N TYR A 19 13.64 7.78 -3.22
CA TYR A 19 13.75 6.33 -3.12
C TYR A 19 12.76 5.73 -2.14
N LYS A 20 12.76 6.22 -0.90
CA LYS A 20 11.84 5.75 0.13
C LYS A 20 10.38 5.85 -0.33
N ARG A 21 9.97 7.00 -0.87
CA ARG A 21 8.61 7.20 -1.40
C ARG A 21 8.28 6.24 -2.54
N LYS A 22 9.20 6.01 -3.48
CA LYS A 22 8.99 5.10 -4.61
C LYS A 22 8.92 3.63 -4.15
N PHE A 23 9.73 3.26 -3.17
CA PHE A 23 9.74 1.94 -2.56
C PHE A 23 8.43 1.68 -1.79
N ASP A 24 8.00 2.63 -0.96
CA ASP A 24 6.73 2.56 -0.22
C ASP A 24 5.53 2.49 -1.17
N LYS A 25 5.52 3.29 -2.25
CA LYS A 25 4.47 3.26 -3.29
C LYS A 25 4.42 1.92 -4.02
N THR A 26 5.56 1.27 -4.22
CA THR A 26 5.63 -0.06 -4.83
C THR A 26 5.07 -1.14 -3.88
N GLY A 27 5.05 -0.89 -2.57
CA GLY A 27 4.44 -1.78 -1.59
C GLY A 27 5.13 -3.14 -1.47
N THR A 28 6.39 -3.24 -1.87
CA THR A 28 7.20 -4.48 -1.87
C THR A 28 7.24 -5.14 -0.49
N VAL A 29 7.43 -4.35 0.57
CA VAL A 29 7.43 -4.84 1.96
C VAL A 29 6.09 -5.44 2.35
N ARG A 30 4.98 -4.81 1.93
CA ARG A 30 3.63 -5.31 2.19
C ARG A 30 3.37 -6.62 1.46
N GLN A 31 3.81 -6.72 0.19
CA GLN A 31 3.70 -7.96 -0.58
C GLN A 31 4.56 -9.08 0.01
N LEU A 32 5.79 -8.78 0.43
CA LEU A 32 6.68 -9.73 1.08
C LEU A 32 6.01 -10.30 2.34
N ARG A 33 5.54 -9.43 3.24
CA ARG A 33 4.81 -9.83 4.46
C ARG A 33 3.57 -10.66 4.16
N ALA A 34 2.79 -10.28 3.15
CA ALA A 34 1.60 -11.03 2.76
C ALA A 34 1.91 -12.43 2.20
N ARG A 35 3.09 -12.62 1.61
CA ARG A 35 3.54 -13.90 1.03
C ARG A 35 4.30 -14.79 2.01
N GLN A 36 4.62 -14.31 3.21
CA GLN A 36 5.34 -15.10 4.22
C GLN A 36 4.54 -16.32 4.69
N ALA A 37 3.22 -16.28 4.64
CA ALA A 37 2.34 -17.36 5.04
C ALA A 37 1.28 -17.65 3.98
N PHE A 38 0.87 -18.91 3.87
CA PHE A 38 -0.26 -19.29 3.04
C PHE A 38 -1.57 -18.90 3.73
N ILE A 39 -2.39 -18.11 3.05
CA ILE A 39 -3.72 -17.72 3.52
C ILE A 39 -4.76 -18.39 2.64
N LYS A 40 -5.63 -19.21 3.24
CA LYS A 40 -6.69 -19.92 2.51
C LYS A 40 -7.60 -18.90 1.78
N PRO A 41 -8.05 -19.20 0.54
CA PRO A 41 -8.93 -18.30 -0.22
C PRO A 41 -10.23 -17.92 0.50
N SER A 42 -10.78 -18.81 1.32
CA SER A 42 -11.98 -18.53 2.13
C SER A 42 -11.75 -17.39 3.12
N VAL A 43 -10.56 -17.31 3.72
CA VAL A 43 -10.20 -16.29 4.70
C VAL A 43 -10.02 -14.94 4.02
N THR A 44 -9.35 -14.90 2.86
CA THR A 44 -9.16 -13.65 2.09
C THR A 44 -10.50 -13.09 1.60
N LEU A 45 -11.37 -13.95 1.07
CA LEU A 45 -12.72 -13.56 0.62
C LEU A 45 -13.57 -13.01 1.77
N ARG A 46 -13.50 -13.63 2.95
CA ARG A 46 -14.21 -13.14 4.15
C ARG A 46 -13.73 -11.75 4.56
N GLN A 47 -12.41 -11.53 4.62
CA GLN A 47 -11.83 -10.23 4.98
C GLN A 47 -12.21 -9.13 3.96
N ALA A 48 -12.25 -9.46 2.66
CA ALA A 48 -12.67 -8.53 1.62
C ALA A 48 -14.13 -8.08 1.80
N ARG A 49 -15.05 -9.01 2.09
CA ARG A 49 -16.47 -8.70 2.34
C ARG A 49 -16.65 -7.83 3.58
N LEU A 50 -15.99 -8.15 4.69
CA LEU A 50 -16.06 -7.35 5.92
C LEU A 50 -15.57 -5.91 5.68
N LYS A 51 -14.46 -5.76 4.94
CA LYS A 51 -13.93 -4.44 4.58
C LYS A 51 -14.90 -3.66 3.69
N ALA A 52 -15.53 -4.31 2.73
CA ALA A 52 -16.52 -3.68 1.85
C ALA A 52 -17.75 -3.20 2.64
N ALA A 53 -18.30 -4.06 3.52
CA ALA A 53 -19.43 -3.70 4.37
C ALA A 53 -19.11 -2.52 5.29
N HIS A 54 -17.91 -2.50 5.89
CA HIS A 54 -17.46 -1.37 6.71
C HIS A 54 -17.37 -0.07 5.90
N LYS A 55 -16.80 -0.12 4.68
CA LYS A 55 -16.72 1.04 3.80
C LYS A 55 -18.11 1.54 3.42
N GLN A 56 -19.02 0.64 3.04
CA GLN A 56 -20.40 0.98 2.68
C GLN A 56 -21.12 1.68 3.83
N ARG A 57 -21.01 1.13 5.05
CA ARG A 57 -21.60 1.72 6.25
C ARG A 57 -21.11 3.14 6.49
N ASN A 58 -19.84 3.42 6.23
CA ASN A 58 -19.29 4.76 6.42
C ASN A 58 -19.82 5.74 5.38
N LEU A 59 -19.87 5.36 4.09
CA LEU A 59 -20.45 6.22 3.05
C LEU A 59 -21.91 6.54 3.31
N SER A 60 -22.73 5.54 3.66
CA SER A 60 -24.16 5.77 3.93
C SER A 60 -24.40 6.67 5.15
N LYS A 61 -23.46 6.74 6.09
CA LYS A 61 -23.52 7.71 7.20
C LYS A 61 -23.16 9.12 6.75
N GLU A 62 -22.18 9.27 5.85
CA GLU A 62 -21.80 10.55 5.26
C GLU A 62 -22.92 11.11 4.35
N GLU A 63 -23.65 10.25 3.64
CA GLU A 63 -24.81 10.64 2.80
C GLU A 63 -26.05 11.04 3.62
N GLN A 64 -26.15 10.57 4.87
CA GLN A 64 -27.26 10.89 5.78
C GLN A 64 -27.01 12.15 6.62
N ALA A 65 -25.79 12.69 6.61
CA ALA A 65 -25.38 13.89 7.33
C ALA A 65 -25.46 15.13 6.43
#